data_AF-A0A6M1ZNH2-F1
#
_entry.id   AF-A0A6M1ZNH2-F1
#
_cell.length_a   1.000
_cell.length_b   1.000
_cell.length_c   1.000
_cell.angle_alpha   90.00
_cell.angle_beta   90.00
_cell.angle_gamma   90.00
#
_symmetry.space_group_name_H-M   'P 1'
#
loop_
_entity.id
_entity.type
_entity.pdbx_description
1 polymer ?
#
loop_
_entity_poly.entity_id
_entity_poly.type
_entity_poly.pdbx_seq_one_letter_code
_entity_poly.pdbx_strand_id
1 'polypeptide(L)'
;MRRSICYSEPQMARAGDISTWTFHYTTSVALTKGAKLKFDLQSFGRDIDWEPPEVDLSEEANVIYGLMEKGEVIEAEEVEAPESFIPQYEFTLPTPIKVGGKFTVILGAPPKSRSKNSEESGNRCQLTLQRRRPFLLYIDPKGKGNYEEPETFSMDVRGNNLHTIKILTPSFVSKNKRFDITVRFEDEYGNLTNFAPEDTLIELSYEHLRENLNWKLFVPETGFVTLPNLYFNEAGIYRIQLRNLKTQDSYISAPIKCFQESSQNLCWGLLHGESERVDSTENIESCMRHFRDDKTYNFFATSCFDSIAETSNEIWKQISQNIQEFNEEDRFVALLGLQYQGEPSKEGIRQLIYAKDNKPLLRQKETKSSCLAKIYKTNSPKDLLSIPTFTMGKGFQFDFKEYNPEFERVVEIYNAWGCSER
;
A
#
# COMPACT_ATOMS: atom_id res chain seq x y z
N MET A 1 -31.32 -12.79 14.19
CA MET A 1 -30.55 -11.76 14.91
C MET A 1 -30.43 -10.55 13.99
N ARG A 2 -30.87 -9.35 14.40
CA ARG A 2 -30.67 -8.14 13.56
C ARG A 2 -29.18 -7.83 13.56
N ARG A 3 -28.60 -7.63 12.37
CA ARG A 3 -27.26 -7.07 12.23
C ARG A 3 -27.37 -5.56 12.16
N SER A 4 -26.35 -4.90 12.67
CA SER A 4 -26.04 -3.50 12.44
C SER A 4 -25.88 -3.26 10.93
N ILE A 5 -26.08 -2.01 10.51
CA ILE A 5 -25.87 -1.59 9.12
C ILE A 5 -24.96 -0.38 9.14
N CYS A 6 -23.86 -0.48 8.39
CA CYS A 6 -22.83 0.55 8.26
C CYS A 6 -22.57 0.82 6.79
N TYR A 7 -22.67 2.07 6.35
CA TYR A 7 -22.27 2.50 5.01
C TYR A 7 -21.81 3.96 5.01
N SER A 8 -20.97 4.33 4.05
CA SER A 8 -20.53 5.71 3.85
C SER A 8 -21.20 6.35 2.63
N GLU A 9 -21.34 7.67 2.67
CA GLU A 9 -21.76 8.50 1.56
C GLU A 9 -20.78 9.67 1.39
N PRO A 10 -20.18 9.84 0.19
CA PRO A 10 -20.22 8.91 -0.94
C PRO A 10 -19.58 7.54 -0.62
N GLN A 11 -19.94 6.50 -1.39
CA GLN A 11 -19.34 5.15 -1.24
C GLN A 11 -17.92 5.08 -1.84
N MET A 12 -17.54 6.11 -2.58
CA MET A 12 -16.26 6.22 -3.27
C MET A 12 -15.70 7.63 -3.10
N ALA A 13 -14.40 7.71 -2.87
CA ALA A 13 -13.61 8.94 -2.92
C ALA A 13 -12.50 8.79 -3.96
N ARG A 14 -11.88 9.89 -4.37
CA ARG A 14 -10.59 9.84 -5.07
C ARG A 14 -9.47 10.34 -4.17
N ALA A 15 -8.28 9.85 -4.46
CA ALA A 15 -7.08 10.20 -3.72
C ALA A 15 -6.92 11.73 -3.67
N GLY A 16 -6.78 12.28 -2.46
CA GLY A 16 -6.64 13.73 -2.24
C GLY A 16 -7.91 14.58 -2.40
N ASP A 17 -9.07 13.99 -2.73
CA ASP A 17 -10.34 14.74 -2.79
C ASP A 17 -10.64 15.38 -1.43
N ILE A 18 -11.15 16.62 -1.46
CA ILE A 18 -11.66 17.31 -0.28
C ILE A 18 -13.19 17.31 -0.36
N SER A 19 -13.83 16.67 0.60
CA SER A 19 -15.29 16.57 0.63
C SER A 19 -15.85 16.44 2.04
N THR A 20 -17.17 16.41 2.15
CA THR A 20 -17.86 16.01 3.38
C THR A 20 -18.24 14.53 3.27
N TRP A 21 -17.70 13.74 4.18
CA TRP A 21 -17.89 12.30 4.26
C TRP A 21 -18.90 11.98 5.36
N THR A 22 -19.86 11.13 5.04
CA THR A 22 -20.95 10.79 5.95
C THR A 22 -20.92 9.29 6.23
N PHE A 23 -20.94 8.88 7.48
CA PHE A 23 -20.93 7.47 7.90
C PHE A 23 -22.21 7.14 8.66
N HIS A 24 -23.07 6.33 8.06
CA HIS A 24 -24.39 6.00 8.58
C HIS A 24 -24.38 4.69 9.34
N TYR A 25 -24.63 4.74 10.65
CA TYR A 25 -24.76 3.57 11.51
C TYR A 25 -26.22 3.35 11.91
N THR A 26 -26.71 2.13 11.71
CA THR A 26 -28.01 1.68 12.22
C THR A 26 -27.81 0.60 13.29
N THR A 27 -28.27 0.87 14.51
CA THR A 27 -27.96 0.01 15.65
C THR A 27 -28.78 -1.28 15.69
N SER A 28 -28.12 -2.40 15.98
CA SER A 28 -28.75 -3.71 16.22
C SER A 28 -29.27 -3.89 17.65
N VAL A 29 -28.76 -3.06 18.58
CA VAL A 29 -29.08 -3.06 20.00
C VAL A 29 -29.60 -1.70 20.44
N ALA A 30 -30.28 -1.61 21.58
CA ALA A 30 -30.69 -0.32 22.12
C ALA A 30 -29.48 0.37 22.77
N LEU A 31 -29.25 1.64 22.45
CA LEU A 31 -28.21 2.48 23.05
C LEU A 31 -28.87 3.39 24.09
N THR A 32 -28.36 3.39 25.32
CA THR A 32 -28.92 4.23 26.39
C THR A 32 -28.46 5.67 26.27
N LYS A 33 -29.12 6.59 26.99
CA LYS A 33 -28.53 7.91 27.26
C LYS A 33 -27.17 7.73 27.91
N GLY A 34 -26.17 8.47 27.47
CA GLY A 34 -24.77 8.34 27.92
C GLY A 34 -24.00 7.18 27.29
N ALA A 35 -24.60 6.42 26.36
CA ALA A 35 -23.84 5.48 25.53
C ALA A 35 -22.77 6.24 24.74
N LYS A 36 -21.64 5.57 24.50
CA LYS A 36 -20.49 6.14 23.83
C LYS A 36 -20.25 5.44 22.51
N LEU A 37 -19.97 6.22 21.47
CA LEU A 37 -19.56 5.71 20.16
C LEU A 37 -18.22 6.35 19.83
N LYS A 38 -17.21 5.55 19.53
CA LYS A 38 -15.86 6.02 19.29
C LYS A 38 -15.46 5.66 17.87
N PHE A 39 -15.27 6.69 17.05
CA PHE A 39 -14.94 6.59 15.64
C PHE A 39 -13.42 6.64 15.43
N ASP A 40 -12.92 5.74 14.61
CA ASP A 40 -11.50 5.61 14.29
C ASP A 40 -11.32 5.64 12.77
N LEU A 41 -10.57 6.63 12.30
CA LEU A 41 -10.27 6.83 10.88
C LEU A 41 -9.28 5.81 10.32
N GLN A 42 -8.60 5.06 11.20
CA GLN A 42 -7.50 4.16 10.83
C GLN A 42 -6.42 4.92 10.05
N SER A 43 -6.04 6.08 10.58
CA SER A 43 -5.01 6.96 10.04
C SER A 43 -3.83 7.00 11.02
N PHE A 44 -2.61 7.19 10.51
CA PHE A 44 -1.41 7.40 11.33
C PHE A 44 -0.95 8.86 11.35
N GLY A 45 -1.68 9.75 10.66
CA GLY A 45 -1.41 11.19 10.68
C GLY A 45 -0.28 11.61 9.75
N ARG A 46 0.12 10.73 8.83
CA ARG A 46 1.10 11.07 7.79
C ARG A 46 0.42 11.96 6.76
N ASP A 47 1.21 12.77 6.04
CA ASP A 47 0.69 13.65 4.98
C ASP A 47 -0.09 12.90 3.88
N ILE A 48 0.23 11.63 3.68
CA ILE A 48 -0.42 10.73 2.70
C ILE A 48 -1.70 10.06 3.22
N ASP A 49 -1.93 10.07 4.53
CA ASP A 49 -3.08 9.44 5.15
C ASP A 49 -4.31 10.33 5.05
N TRP A 50 -5.45 9.79 5.50
CA TRP A 50 -6.68 10.56 5.62
C TRP A 50 -6.50 11.62 6.69
N GLU A 51 -6.88 12.85 6.36
CA GLU A 51 -6.65 14.00 7.21
C GLU A 51 -7.42 13.87 8.54
N PRO A 52 -6.75 14.03 9.69
CA PRO A 52 -7.42 14.08 10.98
C PRO A 52 -8.32 15.32 11.08
N PRO A 53 -9.58 15.18 11.50
CA PRO A 53 -10.47 16.32 11.71
C PRO A 53 -10.27 17.01 13.06
N GLU A 54 -10.76 18.24 13.12
CA GLU A 54 -10.93 19.04 14.33
C GLU A 54 -12.27 18.76 15.02
N VAL A 55 -12.30 18.79 16.35
CA VAL A 55 -13.54 18.66 17.13
C VAL A 55 -14.25 20.00 17.39
N ASP A 56 -13.53 21.12 17.22
CA ASP A 56 -14.10 22.46 17.39
C ASP A 56 -14.98 22.83 16.19
N LEU A 57 -16.31 22.82 16.40
CA LEU A 57 -17.28 23.14 15.35
C LEU A 57 -17.34 24.64 14.99
N SER A 58 -16.52 25.48 15.60
CA SER A 58 -16.32 26.87 15.19
C SER A 58 -15.34 27.02 14.02
N GLU A 59 -14.54 25.99 13.74
CA GLU A 59 -13.65 25.94 12.58
C GLU A 59 -14.42 26.01 11.27
N GLU A 60 -13.77 26.59 10.26
CA GLU A 60 -14.39 26.82 8.94
C GLU A 60 -14.40 25.57 8.05
N ALA A 61 -13.54 24.59 8.36
CA ALA A 61 -13.31 23.40 7.56
C ALA A 61 -12.88 22.20 8.42
N ASN A 62 -12.90 21.00 7.82
CA ASN A 62 -12.28 19.79 8.38
C ASN A 62 -12.71 19.46 9.83
N VAL A 63 -14.01 19.48 10.12
CA VAL A 63 -14.52 19.13 11.46
C VAL A 63 -15.16 17.74 11.49
N ILE A 64 -15.31 17.19 12.69
CA ILE A 64 -16.06 15.95 12.94
C ILE A 64 -17.19 16.15 13.95
N TYR A 65 -18.36 15.63 13.63
CA TYR A 65 -19.53 15.66 14.53
C TYR A 65 -20.49 14.50 14.28
N GLY A 66 -21.32 14.20 15.28
CA GLY A 66 -22.41 13.23 15.20
C GLY A 66 -23.74 13.90 14.86
N LEU A 67 -24.61 13.17 14.17
CA LEU A 67 -26.00 13.53 13.90
C LEU A 67 -26.92 12.41 14.40
N MET A 68 -27.86 12.79 15.25
CA MET A 68 -28.97 11.93 15.65
C MET A 68 -30.02 11.86 14.54
N GLU A 69 -30.88 10.84 14.58
CA GLU A 69 -31.97 10.64 13.61
C GLU A 69 -32.90 11.86 13.43
N LYS A 70 -33.01 12.74 14.43
CA LYS A 70 -33.80 13.98 14.38
C LYS A 70 -33.02 15.23 13.95
N GLY A 71 -31.75 15.08 13.56
CA GLY A 71 -30.87 16.18 13.15
C GLY A 71 -30.20 16.94 14.29
N GLU A 72 -30.27 16.44 15.53
CA GLU A 72 -29.51 16.99 16.65
C GLU A 72 -28.01 16.72 16.43
N VAL A 73 -27.19 17.77 16.51
CA VAL A 73 -25.73 17.71 16.39
C VAL A 73 -25.12 17.32 17.74
N ILE A 74 -24.14 16.42 17.70
CA ILE A 74 -23.36 15.96 18.84
C ILE A 74 -21.89 16.27 18.56
N GLU A 75 -21.27 17.03 19.44
CA GLU A 75 -19.83 17.31 19.40
C GLU A 75 -19.03 16.04 19.72
N ALA A 76 -17.89 15.88 19.06
CA ALA A 76 -16.93 14.83 19.36
C ALA A 76 -15.97 15.27 20.47
N GLU A 77 -15.45 14.32 21.23
CA GLU A 77 -14.31 14.50 22.12
C GLU A 77 -13.13 13.67 21.61
N GLU A 78 -11.92 14.22 21.66
CA GLU A 78 -10.71 13.46 21.34
C GLU A 78 -10.35 12.50 22.49
N VAL A 79 -10.05 11.25 22.12
CA VAL A 79 -9.62 10.20 23.03
C VAL A 79 -8.31 9.63 22.55
N GLU A 80 -7.31 9.63 23.44
CA GLU A 80 -5.98 9.07 23.16
C GLU A 80 -6.06 7.58 22.82
N ALA A 81 -5.35 7.18 21.77
CA ALA A 81 -5.25 5.79 21.32
C ALA A 81 -3.82 5.27 21.58
N PRO A 82 -3.64 4.20 22.40
CA PRO A 82 -2.32 3.76 22.87
C PRO A 82 -1.27 3.43 21.81
N GLU A 83 -1.69 3.14 20.57
CA GLU A 83 -0.84 2.72 19.45
C GLU A 83 -0.97 3.65 18.23
N SER A 84 -1.57 4.83 18.40
CA SER A 84 -1.78 5.79 17.32
C SER A 84 -1.25 7.18 17.71
N PHE A 85 -0.66 7.88 16.75
CA PHE A 85 -0.25 9.28 16.90
C PHE A 85 -1.42 10.26 16.82
N ILE A 86 -2.60 9.78 16.42
CA ILE A 86 -3.81 10.59 16.30
C ILE A 86 -4.95 10.02 17.14
N PRO A 87 -5.82 10.90 17.66
CA PRO A 87 -6.88 10.50 18.57
C PRO A 87 -7.98 9.73 17.83
N GLN A 88 -8.78 9.02 18.62
CA GLN A 88 -10.10 8.55 18.23
C GLN A 88 -11.15 9.58 18.66
N TYR A 89 -12.31 9.59 18.01
CA TYR A 89 -13.32 10.62 18.20
C TYR A 89 -14.57 10.03 18.87
N GLU A 90 -14.81 10.39 20.13
CA GLU A 90 -15.87 9.83 20.96
C GLU A 90 -17.10 10.74 21.01
N PHE A 91 -18.27 10.15 20.83
CA PHE A 91 -19.57 10.81 20.91
C PHE A 91 -20.36 10.26 22.09
N THR A 92 -20.78 11.13 23.00
CA THR A 92 -21.65 10.75 24.13
C THR A 92 -23.11 11.07 23.79
N LEU A 93 -23.97 10.04 23.76
CA LEU A 93 -25.36 10.21 23.36
C LEU A 93 -26.19 11.01 24.39
N PRO A 94 -26.80 12.15 24.03
CA PRO A 94 -27.64 12.94 24.94
C PRO A 94 -29.01 12.27 25.17
N THR A 95 -29.46 11.46 24.22
CA THR A 95 -30.75 10.75 24.24
C THR A 95 -30.58 9.31 23.73
N PRO A 96 -31.44 8.36 24.17
CA PRO A 96 -31.30 6.96 23.79
C PRO A 96 -31.69 6.70 22.32
N ILE A 97 -31.03 5.75 21.68
CA ILE A 97 -31.34 5.26 20.32
C ILE A 97 -31.95 3.87 20.42
N LYS A 98 -33.15 3.69 19.86
CA LYS A 98 -33.83 2.38 19.84
C LYS A 98 -33.19 1.45 18.82
N VAL A 99 -33.41 0.15 18.97
CA VAL A 99 -33.02 -0.84 17.96
C VAL A 99 -33.55 -0.45 16.58
N GLY A 100 -32.67 -0.37 15.58
CA GLY A 100 -32.97 0.08 14.22
C GLY A 100 -32.94 1.60 14.03
N GLY A 101 -32.66 2.38 15.08
CA GLY A 101 -32.43 3.81 15.00
C GLY A 101 -31.06 4.14 14.40
N LYS A 102 -30.90 5.38 13.94
CA LYS A 102 -29.72 5.84 13.21
C LYS A 102 -28.87 6.81 14.00
N PHE A 103 -27.56 6.69 13.83
CA PHE A 103 -26.55 7.66 14.21
C PHE A 103 -25.63 7.86 13.01
N THR A 104 -25.28 9.11 12.71
CA THR A 104 -24.47 9.43 11.55
C THR A 104 -23.25 10.23 11.98
N VAL A 105 -22.05 9.80 11.60
CA VAL A 105 -20.83 10.60 11.76
C VAL A 105 -20.64 11.44 10.50
N ILE A 106 -20.39 12.73 10.66
CA ILE A 106 -20.05 13.66 9.58
C ILE A 106 -18.59 14.09 9.76
N LEU A 107 -17.84 14.06 8.66
CA LEU A 107 -16.44 14.42 8.59
C LEU A 107 -16.22 15.40 7.43
N GLY A 108 -15.80 16.64 7.70
CA GLY A 108 -15.59 17.68 6.69
C GLY A 108 -16.28 19.00 7.05
N ALA A 109 -17.27 19.42 6.26
CA ALA A 109 -17.88 20.75 6.44
C ALA A 109 -18.61 20.90 7.78
N PRO A 110 -18.46 22.05 8.48
CA PRO A 110 -19.14 22.28 9.74
C PRO A 110 -20.66 22.41 9.58
N PRO A 111 -21.47 22.13 10.63
CA PRO A 111 -22.92 22.11 10.54
C PRO A 111 -23.55 23.43 10.07
N LYS A 112 -22.87 24.56 10.34
CA LYS A 112 -23.29 25.91 9.97
C LYS A 112 -22.55 26.45 8.74
N SER A 113 -21.80 25.61 8.02
CA SER A 113 -21.03 26.04 6.86
C SER A 113 -21.93 26.79 5.88
N ARG A 114 -21.50 27.99 5.50
CA ARG A 114 -22.15 28.78 4.45
C ARG A 114 -21.58 28.45 3.07
N SER A 115 -20.39 27.84 3.02
CA SER A 115 -19.79 27.40 1.77
C SER A 115 -20.52 26.16 1.28
N LYS A 116 -21.02 26.23 0.05
CA LYS A 116 -21.50 25.04 -0.67
C LYS A 116 -20.35 24.33 -1.38
N ASN A 117 -19.14 24.89 -1.33
CA ASN A 117 -17.97 24.31 -1.95
C ASN A 117 -17.31 23.35 -0.97
N SER A 118 -17.46 22.05 -1.23
CA SER A 118 -16.86 21.01 -0.41
C SER A 118 -15.34 21.06 -0.43
N GLU A 119 -14.72 21.64 -1.47
CA GLU A 119 -13.26 21.78 -1.58
C GLU A 119 -12.66 22.79 -0.58
N GLU A 120 -13.47 23.72 -0.05
CA GLU A 120 -13.01 24.75 0.88
C GLU A 120 -13.23 24.38 2.34
N SER A 121 -14.35 23.70 2.64
CA SER A 121 -14.73 23.36 4.02
C SER A 121 -14.64 21.86 4.35
N GLY A 122 -14.36 21.01 3.37
CA GLY A 122 -14.35 19.56 3.55
C GLY A 122 -13.15 19.05 4.35
N ASN A 123 -13.00 17.73 4.34
CA ASN A 123 -11.89 16.99 4.92
C ASN A 123 -11.19 16.22 3.79
N ARG A 124 -9.85 16.20 3.81
CA ARG A 124 -9.05 15.59 2.73
C ARG A 124 -8.98 14.07 2.87
N CYS A 125 -9.32 13.38 1.77
CA CYS A 125 -9.10 11.95 1.59
C CYS A 125 -7.59 11.61 1.55
N GLN A 126 -7.24 10.37 1.88
CA GLN A 126 -5.87 9.85 1.72
C GLN A 126 -5.34 10.04 0.29
N LEU A 127 -4.03 10.09 0.11
CA LEU A 127 -3.39 10.28 -1.21
C LEU A 127 -3.14 8.96 -1.96
N THR A 128 -3.48 7.82 -1.36
CA THR A 128 -3.21 6.49 -1.91
C THR A 128 -4.51 5.77 -2.29
N LEU A 129 -4.49 5.05 -3.42
CA LEU A 129 -5.59 4.19 -3.82
C LEU A 129 -5.74 3.02 -2.83
N GLN A 130 -6.97 2.78 -2.36
CA GLN A 130 -7.27 1.67 -1.46
C GLN A 130 -8.71 1.18 -1.66
N ARG A 131 -8.88 -0.11 -1.95
CA ARG A 131 -10.20 -0.74 -2.01
C ARG A 131 -10.69 -1.08 -0.62
N ARG A 132 -11.99 -0.85 -0.38
CA ARG A 132 -12.67 -1.14 0.90
C ARG A 132 -11.87 -0.61 2.11
N ARG A 133 -11.37 0.63 2.02
CA ARG A 133 -10.71 1.32 3.13
C ARG A 133 -11.63 1.26 4.36
N PRO A 134 -11.18 0.67 5.48
CA PRO A 134 -12.00 0.54 6.67
C PRO A 134 -12.05 1.85 7.46
N PHE A 135 -13.18 2.09 8.12
CA PHE A 135 -13.31 3.02 9.24
C PHE A 135 -14.05 2.29 10.35
N LEU A 136 -13.63 2.44 11.60
CA LEU A 136 -14.15 1.65 12.70
C LEU A 136 -15.02 2.48 13.63
N LEU A 137 -16.07 1.88 14.15
CA LEU A 137 -16.93 2.46 15.17
C LEU A 137 -17.05 1.49 16.34
N TYR A 138 -16.34 1.81 17.42
CA TYR A 138 -16.44 1.10 18.68
C TYR A 138 -17.67 1.61 19.44
N ILE A 139 -18.44 0.69 20.02
CA ILE A 139 -19.71 1.02 20.65
C ILE A 139 -19.69 0.52 22.09
N ASP A 140 -20.00 1.42 23.02
CA ASP A 140 -20.33 1.11 24.40
C ASP A 140 -21.80 1.46 24.64
N PRO A 141 -22.71 0.47 24.53
CA PRO A 141 -24.16 0.69 24.60
C PRO A 141 -24.66 1.30 25.91
N LYS A 142 -23.85 1.28 26.98
CA LYS A 142 -24.23 1.69 28.34
C LYS A 142 -23.36 2.80 28.93
N GLY A 143 -22.28 3.21 28.25
CA GLY A 143 -21.38 4.26 28.74
C GLY A 143 -20.53 3.84 29.94
N LYS A 144 -20.18 2.55 30.05
CA LYS A 144 -19.38 1.99 31.16
C LYS A 144 -17.89 1.81 30.83
N GLY A 145 -17.43 2.23 29.66
CA GLY A 145 -16.07 2.02 29.14
C GLY A 145 -15.85 0.63 28.53
N ASN A 146 -16.92 -0.11 28.24
CA ASN A 146 -16.82 -1.46 27.67
C ASN A 146 -17.12 -1.41 26.18
N TYR A 147 -16.07 -1.42 25.37
CA TYR A 147 -16.16 -1.48 23.92
C TYR A 147 -16.09 -2.94 23.45
N GLU A 148 -17.07 -3.35 22.65
CA GLU A 148 -17.06 -4.64 21.94
C GLU A 148 -16.29 -4.51 20.61
N GLU A 149 -16.27 -5.59 19.81
CA GLU A 149 -15.75 -5.57 18.44
C GLU A 149 -16.38 -4.42 17.63
N PRO A 150 -15.56 -3.65 16.88
CA PRO A 150 -16.05 -2.48 16.19
C PRO A 150 -16.93 -2.84 15.00
N GLU A 151 -17.89 -1.96 14.73
CA GLU A 151 -18.58 -1.94 13.46
C GLU A 151 -17.69 -1.33 12.38
N THR A 152 -17.70 -1.90 11.18
CA THR A 152 -16.81 -1.46 10.08
C THR A 152 -17.60 -0.76 8.97
N PHE A 153 -17.20 0.46 8.62
CA PHE A 153 -17.55 1.10 7.35
C PHE A 153 -16.49 0.77 6.30
N SER A 154 -16.87 0.75 5.03
CA SER A 154 -15.94 0.57 3.92
C SER A 154 -16.20 1.61 2.84
N MET A 155 -15.14 2.26 2.37
CA MET A 155 -15.17 3.18 1.23
C MET A 155 -14.08 2.80 0.24
N ASP A 156 -14.35 2.91 -1.05
CA ASP A 156 -13.31 2.75 -2.08
C ASP A 156 -12.62 4.10 -2.35
N VAL A 157 -11.30 4.16 -2.19
CA VAL A 157 -10.48 5.30 -2.63
C VAL A 157 -9.85 4.94 -3.97
N ARG A 158 -10.17 5.70 -5.02
CA ARG A 158 -9.66 5.50 -6.39
C ARG A 158 -8.59 6.54 -6.76
N GLY A 159 -7.84 6.30 -7.83
CA GLY A 159 -6.93 7.32 -8.37
C GLY A 159 -7.67 8.57 -8.83
N ASN A 160 -7.03 9.72 -8.69
CA ASN A 160 -7.59 11.02 -9.09
C ASN A 160 -7.42 11.28 -10.60
N ASN A 161 -7.62 12.52 -11.06
CA ASN A 161 -7.47 12.92 -12.46
C ASN A 161 -6.19 12.38 -13.08
N LEU A 162 -6.30 11.86 -14.30
CA LEU A 162 -5.14 11.46 -15.09
C LEU A 162 -4.15 12.63 -15.19
N HIS A 163 -2.96 12.43 -14.64
CA HIS A 163 -1.89 13.42 -14.61
C HIS A 163 -0.75 13.02 -15.55
N THR A 164 -0.35 11.75 -15.54
CA THR A 164 0.78 11.27 -16.35
C THR A 164 0.60 9.83 -16.84
N ILE A 165 1.34 9.48 -17.89
CA ILE A 165 1.37 8.12 -18.42
C ILE A 165 2.81 7.60 -18.31
N LYS A 166 3.00 6.51 -17.57
CA LYS A 166 4.30 5.82 -17.46
C LYS A 166 4.35 4.59 -18.33
N ILE A 167 5.49 4.40 -18.97
CA ILE A 167 5.75 3.26 -19.87
C ILE A 167 6.84 2.43 -19.23
N LEU A 168 6.45 1.29 -18.67
CA LEU A 168 7.34 0.33 -18.04
C LEU A 168 7.76 -0.71 -19.07
N THR A 169 9.07 -0.80 -19.28
CA THR A 169 9.68 -1.60 -20.34
C THR A 169 10.78 -2.49 -19.76
N PRO A 170 11.00 -3.69 -20.30
CA PRO A 170 12.20 -4.45 -19.97
C PRO A 170 13.43 -3.62 -20.33
N SER A 171 14.46 -3.64 -19.48
CA SER A 171 15.69 -2.91 -19.78
C SER A 171 16.49 -3.59 -20.88
N PHE A 172 16.51 -4.93 -20.88
CA PHE A 172 17.26 -5.76 -21.84
C PHE A 172 16.32 -6.67 -22.62
N VAL A 173 16.49 -6.70 -23.95
CA VAL A 173 15.75 -7.59 -24.86
C VAL A 173 16.71 -8.15 -25.92
N SER A 174 16.28 -9.17 -26.65
CA SER A 174 17.07 -9.70 -27.79
C SER A 174 16.38 -9.43 -29.11
N LYS A 175 17.17 -9.26 -30.17
CA LYS A 175 16.70 -9.19 -31.54
C LYS A 175 15.73 -10.34 -31.85
N ASN A 176 14.60 -10.02 -32.48
CA ASN A 176 13.52 -10.92 -32.86
C ASN A 176 12.85 -11.71 -31.71
N LYS A 177 13.22 -11.45 -30.44
CA LYS A 177 12.48 -11.97 -29.29
C LYS A 177 11.36 -11.01 -28.94
N ARG A 178 10.21 -11.60 -28.64
CA ARG A 178 9.03 -10.87 -28.22
C ARG A 178 9.15 -10.48 -26.76
N PHE A 179 8.64 -9.30 -26.44
CA PHE A 179 8.51 -8.80 -25.09
C PHE A 179 7.25 -7.97 -24.96
N ASP A 180 6.82 -7.80 -23.73
CA ASP A 180 5.66 -7.00 -23.39
C ASP A 180 6.10 -5.71 -22.70
N ILE A 181 5.28 -4.68 -22.79
CA ILE A 181 5.45 -3.44 -22.03
C ILE A 181 4.17 -3.13 -21.28
N THR A 182 4.27 -2.44 -20.15
CA THR A 182 3.10 -2.02 -19.38
C THR A 182 2.97 -0.51 -19.42
N VAL A 183 1.79 -0.04 -19.80
CA VAL A 183 1.42 1.37 -19.79
C VAL A 183 0.55 1.62 -18.56
N ARG A 184 0.97 2.55 -17.71
CA ARG A 184 0.28 2.98 -16.50
C ARG A 184 -0.26 4.39 -16.66
N PHE A 185 -1.53 4.56 -16.37
CA PHE A 185 -2.22 5.84 -16.31
C PHE A 185 -2.25 6.26 -14.84
N GLU A 186 -1.54 7.32 -14.50
CA GLU A 186 -1.31 7.72 -13.12
C GLU A 186 -1.91 9.09 -12.81
N ASP A 187 -2.48 9.21 -11.61
CA ASP A 187 -2.78 10.52 -11.01
C ASP A 187 -1.49 11.21 -10.51
N GLU A 188 -1.62 12.40 -9.94
CA GLU A 188 -0.49 13.18 -9.44
C GLU A 188 0.29 12.49 -8.29
N TYR A 189 -0.36 11.56 -7.58
CA TYR A 189 0.21 10.80 -6.46
C TYR A 189 0.77 9.43 -6.91
N GLY A 190 0.76 9.14 -8.21
CA GLY A 190 1.24 7.89 -8.79
C GLY A 190 0.30 6.69 -8.59
N ASN A 191 -0.97 6.92 -8.27
CA ASN A 191 -1.98 5.87 -8.25
C ASN A 191 -2.50 5.57 -9.65
N LEU A 192 -2.86 4.31 -9.89
CA LEU A 192 -3.56 3.95 -11.12
C LEU A 192 -4.92 4.65 -11.20
N THR A 193 -5.22 5.23 -12.36
CA THR A 193 -6.48 5.94 -12.58
C THR A 193 -7.06 5.69 -13.96
N ASN A 194 -8.39 5.57 -13.99
CA ASN A 194 -9.19 5.63 -15.20
C ASN A 194 -9.93 6.97 -15.35
N PHE A 195 -9.71 7.91 -14.43
CA PHE A 195 -10.40 9.19 -14.42
C PHE A 195 -9.73 10.16 -15.39
N ALA A 196 -10.03 9.98 -16.66
CA ALA A 196 -9.61 10.82 -17.76
C ALA A 196 -10.84 11.33 -18.53
N PRO A 197 -10.72 12.43 -19.30
CA PRO A 197 -11.77 12.85 -20.22
C PRO A 197 -12.18 11.70 -21.16
N GLU A 198 -13.48 11.54 -21.45
CA GLU A 198 -14.03 10.39 -22.22
C GLU A 198 -13.35 10.17 -23.57
N ASP A 199 -12.94 11.24 -24.26
CA ASP A 199 -12.27 11.17 -25.56
C ASP A 199 -10.74 11.04 -25.48
N THR A 200 -10.18 10.65 -24.32
CA THR A 200 -8.73 10.50 -24.18
C THR A 200 -8.25 9.30 -24.97
N LEU A 201 -7.52 9.58 -26.05
CA LEU A 201 -6.99 8.58 -26.98
C LEU A 201 -5.47 8.69 -27.05
N ILE A 202 -4.80 7.59 -26.73
CA ILE A 202 -3.34 7.52 -26.72
C ILE A 202 -2.85 6.75 -27.94
N GLU A 203 -1.92 7.35 -28.67
CA GLU A 203 -1.25 6.72 -29.80
C GLU A 203 0.14 6.22 -29.39
N LEU A 204 0.40 4.95 -29.66
CA LEU A 204 1.74 4.37 -29.52
C LEU A 204 2.56 4.70 -30.76
N SER A 205 3.78 5.19 -30.54
CA SER A 205 4.80 5.43 -31.56
C SER A 205 6.18 5.07 -31.02
N TYR A 206 7.17 4.89 -31.88
CA TYR A 206 8.57 4.98 -31.46
C TYR A 206 9.52 5.13 -32.63
N GLU A 207 10.73 5.62 -32.34
CA GLU A 207 11.84 5.70 -33.28
C GLU A 207 12.31 4.28 -33.64
N HIS A 208 12.08 3.86 -34.90
CA HIS A 208 12.59 2.63 -35.53
C HIS A 208 11.69 1.36 -35.53
N LEU A 209 10.37 1.45 -35.36
CA LEU A 209 9.46 0.33 -35.73
C LEU A 209 9.13 0.37 -37.24
N ARG A 210 8.70 -0.78 -37.77
CA ARG A 210 7.92 -0.84 -39.02
C ARG A 210 6.78 0.19 -38.97
N GLU A 211 6.55 0.85 -40.11
CA GLU A 211 5.56 1.91 -40.37
C GLU A 211 4.09 1.58 -40.03
N ASN A 212 3.77 0.41 -39.45
CA ASN A 212 2.42 -0.14 -39.35
C ASN A 212 1.88 -0.37 -37.93
N LEU A 213 2.60 -0.03 -36.85
CA LEU A 213 2.05 -0.12 -35.48
C LEU A 213 1.34 1.18 -35.09
N ASN A 214 0.10 1.33 -35.56
CA ASN A 214 -0.79 2.40 -35.12
C ASN A 214 -1.74 1.87 -34.05
N TRP A 215 -1.24 1.71 -32.82
CA TRP A 215 -2.10 1.33 -31.70
C TRP A 215 -2.73 2.58 -31.09
N LYS A 216 -4.06 2.56 -31.03
CA LYS A 216 -4.86 3.55 -30.33
C LYS A 216 -5.41 2.91 -29.07
N LEU A 217 -5.09 3.50 -27.93
CA LEU A 217 -5.40 3.00 -26.61
C LEU A 217 -6.37 3.95 -25.93
N PHE A 218 -7.44 3.40 -25.38
CA PHE A 218 -8.29 4.09 -24.42
C PHE A 218 -7.71 3.92 -23.02
N VAL A 219 -8.03 4.84 -22.11
CA VAL A 219 -7.70 4.68 -20.69
C VAL A 219 -8.56 3.54 -20.13
N PRO A 220 -7.97 2.41 -19.71
CA PRO A 220 -8.73 1.25 -19.23
C PRO A 220 -9.27 1.51 -17.82
N GLU A 221 -10.34 0.81 -17.43
CA GLU A 221 -10.93 0.93 -16.09
C GLU A 221 -9.95 0.61 -14.95
N THR A 222 -8.98 -0.27 -15.21
CA THR A 222 -7.92 -0.65 -14.26
C THR A 222 -6.83 0.41 -14.12
N GLY A 223 -6.78 1.41 -15.00
CA GLY A 223 -5.70 2.41 -15.04
C GLY A 223 -4.37 1.88 -15.60
N PHE A 224 -4.30 0.64 -16.09
CA PHE A 224 -3.11 0.13 -16.78
C PHE A 224 -3.46 -0.84 -17.91
N VAL A 225 -2.57 -0.96 -18.90
CA VAL A 225 -2.69 -1.92 -20.00
C VAL A 225 -1.33 -2.53 -20.33
N THR A 226 -1.31 -3.85 -20.55
CA THR A 226 -0.14 -4.55 -21.10
C THR A 226 -0.25 -4.59 -22.61
N LEU A 227 0.83 -4.18 -23.26
CA LEU A 227 0.99 -4.12 -24.70
C LEU A 227 1.91 -5.28 -25.13
N PRO A 228 1.35 -6.37 -25.67
CA PRO A 228 2.11 -7.60 -25.80
C PRO A 228 2.84 -7.72 -27.14
N ASN A 229 3.81 -8.63 -27.19
CA ASN A 229 4.44 -9.10 -28.43
C ASN A 229 5.19 -8.03 -29.26
N LEU A 230 5.73 -7.00 -28.61
CA LEU A 230 6.67 -6.09 -29.26
C LEU A 230 8.01 -6.80 -29.51
N TYR A 231 8.74 -6.39 -30.55
CA TYR A 231 10.08 -6.91 -30.83
C TYR A 231 10.88 -5.87 -31.63
N PHE A 232 12.21 -5.96 -31.54
CA PHE A 232 13.13 -5.21 -32.39
C PHE A 232 13.81 -6.16 -33.39
N ASN A 233 13.93 -5.73 -34.64
CA ASN A 233 14.59 -6.48 -35.71
C ASN A 233 16.10 -6.22 -35.79
N GLU A 234 16.59 -5.19 -35.09
CA GLU A 234 17.99 -4.78 -35.04
C GLU A 234 18.46 -4.63 -33.61
N ALA A 235 19.76 -4.80 -33.40
CA ALA A 235 20.40 -4.53 -32.11
C ALA A 235 20.62 -3.01 -31.99
N GLY A 236 20.39 -2.47 -30.80
CA GLY A 236 20.36 -1.02 -30.63
C GLY A 236 19.87 -0.60 -29.26
N ILE A 237 19.64 0.70 -29.09
CA ILE A 237 18.98 1.27 -27.92
C ILE A 237 17.70 1.93 -28.43
N TYR A 238 16.58 1.57 -27.83
CA TYR A 238 15.25 2.02 -28.23
C TYR A 238 14.54 2.70 -27.06
N ARG A 239 13.54 3.53 -27.37
CA ARG A 239 12.60 4.08 -26.40
C ARG A 239 11.20 4.00 -26.99
N ILE A 240 10.22 3.69 -26.16
CA ILE A 240 8.82 3.69 -26.54
C ILE A 240 8.24 5.08 -26.27
N GLN A 241 7.42 5.59 -27.19
CA GLN A 241 6.75 6.88 -27.05
C GLN A 241 5.22 6.72 -27.12
N LEU A 242 4.52 7.35 -26.20
CA LEU A 242 3.07 7.49 -26.25
C LEU A 242 2.72 8.96 -26.48
N ARG A 243 1.75 9.23 -27.35
CA ARG A 243 1.24 10.57 -27.60
C ARG A 243 -0.24 10.66 -27.24
N ASN A 244 -0.60 11.63 -26.42
CA ASN A 244 -2.00 11.95 -26.18
C ASN A 244 -2.53 12.76 -27.36
N LEU A 245 -3.51 12.23 -28.10
CA LEU A 245 -4.03 12.89 -29.30
C LEU A 245 -4.90 14.11 -29.02
N LYS A 246 -5.33 14.31 -27.76
CA LYS A 246 -6.12 15.47 -27.34
C LYS A 246 -5.22 16.59 -26.84
N THR A 247 -4.33 16.31 -25.89
CA THR A 247 -3.45 17.31 -25.29
C THR A 247 -2.16 17.56 -26.09
N GLN A 248 -1.80 16.63 -26.97
CA GLN A 248 -0.53 16.59 -27.71
C GLN A 248 0.71 16.27 -26.86
N ASP A 249 0.52 15.93 -25.58
CA ASP A 249 1.62 15.52 -24.69
C ASP A 249 2.27 14.23 -25.18
N SER A 250 3.58 14.13 -24.96
CA SER A 250 4.39 12.95 -25.29
C SER A 250 5.05 12.37 -24.05
N TYR A 251 4.95 11.06 -23.89
CA TYR A 251 5.51 10.29 -22.78
C TYR A 251 6.52 9.30 -23.35
N ILE A 252 7.69 9.20 -22.73
CA ILE A 252 8.81 8.40 -23.26
C ILE A 252 9.29 7.42 -22.19
N SER A 253 9.53 6.17 -22.59
CA SER A 253 10.04 5.13 -21.69
C SER A 253 11.52 5.34 -21.32
N ALA A 254 11.96 4.58 -20.31
CA ALA A 254 13.37 4.30 -20.09
C ALA A 254 13.99 3.62 -21.34
N PRO A 255 15.32 3.72 -21.55
CA PRO A 255 15.99 3.08 -22.68
C PRO A 255 15.92 1.54 -22.58
N ILE A 256 15.68 0.90 -23.72
CA ILE A 256 15.68 -0.54 -23.89
C ILE A 256 16.91 -0.93 -24.72
N LYS A 257 17.80 -1.75 -24.17
CA LYS A 257 18.95 -2.29 -24.89
C LYS A 257 18.53 -3.59 -25.60
N CYS A 258 18.53 -3.56 -26.92
CA CYS A 258 18.36 -4.76 -27.76
C CYS A 258 19.73 -5.35 -28.10
N PHE A 259 19.97 -6.60 -27.70
CA PHE A 259 21.18 -7.36 -28.00
C PHE A 259 21.00 -8.20 -29.27
N GLN A 260 22.10 -8.42 -29.99
CA GLN A 260 22.13 -9.29 -31.17
C GLN A 260 21.78 -10.75 -30.80
N GLU A 261 22.44 -11.27 -29.75
CA GLU A 261 22.16 -12.54 -29.08
C GLU A 261 22.31 -12.27 -27.57
N SER A 262 21.35 -12.69 -26.75
CA SER A 262 21.39 -12.42 -25.30
C SER A 262 21.72 -13.67 -24.48
N SER A 263 22.54 -13.48 -23.45
CA SER A 263 22.72 -14.38 -22.30
C SER A 263 22.30 -13.75 -20.96
N GLN A 264 21.75 -12.52 -20.96
CA GLN A 264 21.48 -11.76 -19.74
C GLN A 264 20.04 -11.23 -19.71
N ASN A 265 19.37 -11.46 -18.58
CA ASN A 265 18.09 -10.85 -18.24
C ASN A 265 18.35 -9.83 -17.11
N LEU A 266 17.83 -8.62 -17.24
CA LEU A 266 17.81 -7.65 -16.15
C LEU A 266 16.40 -7.67 -15.54
N CYS A 267 16.33 -7.99 -14.25
CA CYS A 267 15.10 -8.04 -13.49
C CYS A 267 15.08 -6.95 -12.43
N TRP A 268 13.91 -6.34 -12.20
CA TRP A 268 13.69 -5.32 -11.19
C TRP A 268 12.81 -5.87 -10.07
N GLY A 269 13.07 -5.50 -8.83
CA GLY A 269 12.33 -6.05 -7.71
C GLY A 269 12.91 -5.64 -6.36
N LEU A 270 12.34 -6.21 -5.30
CA LEU A 270 12.76 -5.97 -3.92
C LEU A 270 13.22 -7.27 -3.28
N LEU A 271 14.43 -7.25 -2.69
CA LEU A 271 14.94 -8.32 -1.83
C LEU A 271 14.62 -8.07 -0.34
N HIS A 272 14.23 -6.83 -0.03
CA HIS A 272 13.75 -6.38 1.26
C HIS A 272 12.42 -5.67 1.01
N GLY A 273 11.35 -6.46 0.99
CA GLY A 273 10.05 -6.04 0.47
C GLY A 273 9.17 -5.40 1.52
N GLU A 274 9.17 -4.07 1.55
CA GLU A 274 8.24 -3.27 2.35
C GLU A 274 7.45 -2.31 1.47
N SER A 275 6.27 -1.92 1.93
CA SER A 275 5.43 -0.95 1.24
C SER A 275 4.98 0.14 2.21
N GLU A 276 5.19 1.40 1.83
CA GLU A 276 4.67 2.56 2.57
C GLU A 276 3.14 2.60 2.59
N ARG A 277 2.50 1.92 1.63
CA ARG A 277 1.06 1.95 1.35
C ARG A 277 0.30 0.78 1.94
N VAL A 278 0.95 -0.37 2.07
CA VAL A 278 0.30 -1.63 2.45
C VAL A 278 1.22 -2.36 3.41
N ASP A 279 0.72 -2.64 4.61
CA ASP A 279 1.46 -3.45 5.56
C ASP A 279 1.68 -4.87 5.02
N SER A 280 2.94 -5.26 4.85
CA SER A 280 3.37 -6.55 4.32
C SER A 280 3.03 -7.72 5.24
N THR A 281 2.86 -7.46 6.54
CA THR A 281 2.61 -8.46 7.57
C THR A 281 1.11 -8.75 7.67
N GLU A 282 0.29 -7.70 7.68
CA GLU A 282 -1.17 -7.84 7.79
C GLU A 282 -1.83 -8.21 6.47
N ASN A 283 -1.34 -7.67 5.35
CA ASN A 283 -1.96 -7.85 4.03
C ASN A 283 -0.94 -8.05 2.92
N ILE A 284 -0.16 -9.13 3.07
CA ILE A 284 0.86 -9.53 2.09
C ILE A 284 0.31 -9.69 0.66
N GLU A 285 -0.93 -10.15 0.51
CA GLU A 285 -1.56 -10.33 -0.79
C GLU A 285 -1.66 -9.00 -1.54
N SER A 286 -2.18 -7.97 -0.88
CA SER A 286 -2.32 -6.64 -1.47
C SER A 286 -0.95 -6.00 -1.71
N CYS A 287 0.02 -6.25 -0.83
CA CYS A 287 1.40 -5.78 -1.00
C CYS A 287 2.04 -6.39 -2.26
N MET A 288 1.93 -7.70 -2.46
CA MET A 288 2.45 -8.37 -3.66
C MET A 288 1.71 -7.96 -4.94
N ARG A 289 0.37 -7.82 -4.89
CA ARG A 289 -0.41 -7.27 -6.03
C ARG A 289 0.10 -5.88 -6.40
N HIS A 290 0.37 -5.02 -5.42
CA HIS A 290 0.93 -3.69 -5.67
C HIS A 290 2.27 -3.78 -6.42
N PHE A 291 3.22 -4.59 -5.96
CA PHE A 291 4.53 -4.68 -6.64
C PHE A 291 4.49 -5.39 -7.99
N ARG A 292 3.72 -6.47 -8.10
CA ARG A 292 3.60 -7.26 -9.33
C ARG A 292 2.77 -6.57 -10.40
N ASP A 293 1.58 -6.10 -10.03
CA ASP A 293 0.59 -5.62 -10.99
C ASP A 293 0.72 -4.10 -11.18
N ASP A 294 0.91 -3.34 -10.09
CA ASP A 294 1.10 -1.90 -10.23
C ASP A 294 2.54 -1.59 -10.65
N LYS A 295 3.55 -1.94 -9.85
CA LYS A 295 4.94 -1.56 -10.14
C LYS A 295 5.62 -2.41 -11.22
N THR A 296 4.98 -3.50 -11.66
CA THR A 296 5.50 -4.46 -12.64
C THR A 296 6.90 -4.95 -12.30
N TYR A 297 7.14 -5.22 -11.03
CA TYR A 297 8.38 -5.86 -10.59
C TYR A 297 8.41 -7.32 -11.03
N ASN A 298 9.61 -7.84 -11.21
CA ASN A 298 9.89 -9.23 -11.57
C ASN A 298 10.08 -10.11 -10.34
N PHE A 299 10.44 -9.54 -9.19
CA PHE A 299 10.57 -10.30 -7.95
C PHE A 299 10.27 -9.45 -6.71
N PHE A 300 9.92 -10.14 -5.63
CA PHE A 300 9.66 -9.56 -4.31
C PHE A 300 10.05 -10.58 -3.23
N ALA A 301 10.68 -10.12 -2.15
CA ALA A 301 10.97 -10.95 -0.99
C ALA A 301 10.40 -10.33 0.28
N THR A 302 9.70 -11.11 1.10
CA THR A 302 9.16 -10.63 2.40
C THR A 302 10.27 -10.31 3.39
N SER A 303 9.98 -9.47 4.38
CA SER A 303 10.93 -9.04 5.42
C SER A 303 10.35 -9.15 6.83
N CYS A 304 9.59 -10.22 7.09
CA CYS A 304 8.92 -10.43 8.38
C CYS A 304 9.90 -10.43 9.55
N PHE A 305 9.52 -9.80 10.66
CA PHE A 305 10.28 -9.87 11.91
C PHE A 305 10.20 -11.26 12.55
N ASP A 306 11.23 -11.66 13.29
CA ASP A 306 11.25 -12.97 13.96
C ASP A 306 10.43 -13.01 15.27
N SER A 307 10.00 -11.84 15.74
CA SER A 307 9.24 -11.66 16.98
C SER A 307 7.85 -12.31 16.87
N ILE A 308 7.39 -12.94 17.96
CA ILE A 308 6.05 -13.59 17.99
C ILE A 308 4.93 -12.55 17.98
N ALA A 309 5.20 -11.36 18.53
CA ALA A 309 4.22 -10.28 18.59
C ALA A 309 3.89 -9.75 17.20
N GLU A 310 4.90 -9.60 16.34
CA GLU A 310 4.71 -9.09 14.98
C GLU A 310 4.40 -10.22 14.00
N THR A 311 5.10 -11.35 14.09
CA THR A 311 4.90 -12.50 13.21
C THR A 311 4.62 -13.77 14.01
N SER A 312 3.32 -13.99 14.28
CA SER A 312 2.81 -15.24 14.84
C SER A 312 3.00 -16.42 13.87
N ASN A 313 2.82 -17.64 14.35
CA ASN A 313 2.93 -18.82 13.49
C ASN A 313 1.80 -18.86 12.44
N GLU A 314 0.63 -18.36 12.80
CA GLU A 314 -0.53 -18.24 11.95
C GLU A 314 -0.28 -17.23 10.82
N ILE A 315 0.25 -16.05 11.15
CA ILE A 315 0.63 -15.02 10.17
C ILE A 315 1.72 -15.57 9.24
N TRP A 316 2.78 -16.17 9.78
CA TRP A 316 3.86 -16.75 8.96
C TRP A 316 3.34 -17.81 7.99
N LYS A 317 2.43 -18.68 8.43
CA LYS A 317 1.81 -19.69 7.58
C LYS A 317 1.00 -19.07 6.46
N GLN A 318 0.21 -18.03 6.77
CA GLN A 318 -0.56 -17.29 5.78
C GLN A 318 0.36 -16.60 4.76
N ILE A 319 1.44 -15.96 5.21
CA ILE A 319 2.44 -15.33 4.34
C ILE A 319 3.09 -16.37 3.43
N SER A 320 3.56 -17.48 4.01
CA SER A 320 4.20 -18.58 3.25
C SER A 320 3.28 -19.14 2.16
N GLN A 321 2.00 -19.31 2.48
CA GLN A 321 1.00 -19.77 1.50
C GLN A 321 0.80 -18.75 0.38
N ASN A 322 0.62 -17.47 0.72
CA ASN A 322 0.44 -16.41 -0.27
C ASN A 322 1.65 -16.30 -1.20
N ILE A 323 2.88 -16.39 -0.67
CA ILE A 323 4.11 -16.36 -1.49
C ILE A 323 4.10 -17.48 -2.53
N GLN A 324 3.74 -18.70 -2.12
CA GLN A 324 3.66 -19.83 -3.04
C GLN A 324 2.57 -19.63 -4.11
N GLU A 325 1.41 -19.09 -3.73
CA GLU A 325 0.28 -18.85 -4.65
C GLU A 325 0.54 -17.69 -5.62
N PHE A 326 1.31 -16.67 -5.21
CA PHE A 326 1.64 -15.50 -6.02
C PHE A 326 2.84 -15.68 -6.92
N ASN A 327 3.68 -16.68 -6.65
CA ASN A 327 4.82 -16.98 -7.49
C ASN A 327 4.36 -17.46 -8.87
N GLU A 328 4.64 -16.65 -9.89
CA GLU A 328 4.29 -16.93 -11.28
C GLU A 328 5.59 -17.07 -12.07
N GLU A 329 5.94 -18.31 -12.45
CA GLU A 329 7.14 -18.59 -13.24
C GLU A 329 7.19 -17.70 -14.50
N ASP A 330 8.40 -17.23 -14.83
CA ASP A 330 8.70 -16.31 -15.95
C ASP A 330 8.02 -14.92 -15.90
N ARG A 331 7.23 -14.61 -14.86
CA ARG A 331 6.56 -13.30 -14.70
C ARG A 331 6.92 -12.61 -13.38
N PHE A 332 6.75 -13.28 -12.25
CA PHE A 332 6.93 -12.71 -10.91
C PHE A 332 7.40 -13.76 -9.91
N VAL A 333 8.64 -13.59 -9.43
CA VAL A 333 9.24 -14.47 -8.43
C VAL A 333 8.96 -13.93 -7.03
N ALA A 334 8.11 -14.64 -6.28
CA ALA A 334 7.83 -14.32 -4.89
C ALA A 334 8.74 -15.16 -3.99
N LEU A 335 9.46 -14.51 -3.08
CA LEU A 335 10.47 -15.12 -2.22
C LEU A 335 10.10 -14.96 -0.75
N LEU A 336 10.31 -16.02 0.02
CA LEU A 336 10.11 -15.97 1.46
C LEU A 336 11.38 -15.46 2.14
N GLY A 337 11.28 -14.32 2.80
CA GLY A 337 12.35 -13.74 3.60
C GLY A 337 11.90 -13.26 4.98
N LEU A 338 12.89 -13.00 5.84
CA LEU A 338 12.71 -12.53 7.21
C LEU A 338 13.88 -11.64 7.65
N GLN A 339 13.60 -10.77 8.61
CA GLN A 339 14.60 -9.93 9.25
C GLN A 339 15.15 -10.60 10.51
N TYR A 340 16.45 -10.84 10.55
CA TYR A 340 17.19 -11.27 11.73
C TYR A 340 17.91 -10.07 12.35
N GLN A 341 17.82 -9.91 13.67
CA GLN A 341 18.55 -8.89 14.41
C GLN A 341 19.50 -9.53 15.42
N GLY A 342 20.80 -9.34 15.23
CA GLY A 342 21.85 -9.82 16.12
C GLY A 342 22.53 -8.72 16.92
N GLU A 343 23.66 -9.06 17.53
CA GLU A 343 24.47 -8.12 18.33
C GLU A 343 25.02 -6.98 17.45
N PRO A 344 24.82 -5.70 17.82
CA PRO A 344 25.34 -4.56 17.04
C PRO A 344 26.86 -4.58 16.92
N SER A 345 27.38 -4.08 15.81
CA SER A 345 28.80 -4.10 15.39
C SER A 345 29.40 -5.49 15.14
N LYS A 346 28.68 -6.58 15.44
CA LYS A 346 29.16 -7.96 15.26
C LYS A 346 28.31 -8.75 14.27
N GLU A 347 27.01 -8.80 14.49
CA GLU A 347 26.05 -9.44 13.58
C GLU A 347 25.17 -8.39 12.90
N GLY A 348 24.73 -7.35 13.61
CA GLY A 348 23.83 -6.33 13.06
C GLY A 348 22.50 -6.94 12.58
N ILE A 349 21.89 -6.33 11.56
CA ILE A 349 20.66 -6.85 10.95
C ILE A 349 20.97 -7.63 9.66
N ARG A 350 20.25 -8.73 9.43
CA ARG A 350 20.21 -9.45 8.15
C ARG A 350 18.81 -9.55 7.61
N GLN A 351 18.66 -9.22 6.33
CA GLN A 351 17.55 -9.71 5.54
C GLN A 351 17.93 -11.10 5.01
N LEU A 352 17.27 -12.12 5.53
CA LEU A 352 17.49 -13.53 5.17
C LEU A 352 16.42 -13.95 4.16
N ILE A 353 16.83 -14.51 3.03
CA ILE A 353 15.91 -14.88 1.94
C ILE A 353 16.12 -16.34 1.58
N TYR A 354 15.05 -17.11 1.60
CA TYR A 354 15.06 -18.50 1.19
C TYR A 354 14.93 -18.65 -0.33
N ALA A 355 15.72 -19.57 -0.90
CA ALA A 355 15.59 -19.94 -2.30
C ALA A 355 14.43 -20.91 -2.58
N LYS A 356 13.78 -21.43 -1.54
CA LYS A 356 12.69 -22.41 -1.60
C LYS A 356 11.58 -22.00 -0.65
N ASP A 357 10.36 -22.37 -1.01
CA ASP A 357 9.16 -22.11 -0.20
C ASP A 357 9.06 -23.03 1.02
N ASN A 358 8.04 -22.79 1.85
CA ASN A 358 7.68 -23.62 3.00
C ASN A 358 8.82 -23.80 4.02
N LYS A 359 9.63 -22.77 4.20
CA LYS A 359 10.72 -22.73 5.18
C LYS A 359 10.19 -22.21 6.53
N PRO A 360 10.78 -22.67 7.65
CA PRO A 360 10.39 -22.18 8.96
C PRO A 360 10.84 -20.74 9.16
N LEU A 361 10.08 -19.96 9.92
CA LEU A 361 10.55 -18.69 10.46
C LEU A 361 11.66 -18.96 11.48
N LEU A 362 12.85 -18.41 11.26
CA LEU A 362 13.96 -18.55 12.20
C LEU A 362 13.76 -17.61 13.38
N ARG A 363 13.51 -18.15 14.56
CA ARG A 363 13.33 -17.34 15.78
C ARG A 363 14.62 -17.27 16.58
N GLN A 364 15.04 -16.09 17.01
CA GLN A 364 16.30 -15.93 17.76
C GLN A 364 16.30 -16.68 19.10
N LYS A 365 15.13 -16.90 19.71
CA LYS A 365 14.99 -17.67 20.95
C LYS A 365 15.27 -19.18 20.77
N GLU A 366 15.32 -19.67 19.53
CA GLU A 366 15.58 -21.08 19.24
C GLU A 366 17.08 -21.38 19.15
N THR A 367 17.47 -22.54 19.68
CA THR A 367 18.89 -22.95 19.78
C THR A 367 19.63 -22.94 18.44
N LYS A 368 18.94 -23.24 17.33
CA LYS A 368 19.53 -23.37 15.98
C LYS A 368 19.65 -22.04 15.23
N SER A 369 18.94 -21.00 15.67
CA SER A 369 18.87 -19.68 15.04
C SER A 369 19.23 -18.54 15.98
N SER A 370 19.79 -18.85 17.15
CA SER A 370 20.15 -17.84 18.16
C SER A 370 21.30 -16.91 17.78
N CYS A 371 22.04 -17.22 16.71
CA CYS A 371 23.13 -16.40 16.16
C CYS A 371 23.40 -16.78 14.70
N LEU A 372 24.01 -15.88 13.91
CA LEU A 372 24.25 -16.09 12.49
C LEU A 372 25.13 -17.31 12.23
N ALA A 373 26.13 -17.55 13.06
CA ALA A 373 27.01 -18.73 12.93
C ALA A 373 26.24 -20.06 12.99
N LYS A 374 25.16 -20.13 13.78
CA LYS A 374 24.32 -21.34 13.86
C LYS A 374 23.34 -21.42 12.68
N ILE A 375 22.80 -20.29 12.25
CA ILE A 375 21.95 -20.21 11.04
C ILE A 375 22.74 -20.72 9.83
N TYR A 376 23.96 -20.20 9.62
CA TYR A 376 24.82 -20.59 8.50
C TYR A 376 25.29 -22.05 8.61
N LYS A 377 25.50 -22.58 9.83
CA LYS A 377 25.85 -23.99 10.02
C LYS A 377 24.70 -24.95 9.68
N THR A 378 23.45 -24.52 9.83
CA THR A 378 22.26 -25.36 9.64
C THR A 378 21.60 -25.19 8.27
N ASN A 379 22.04 -24.22 7.47
CA ASN A 379 21.53 -23.95 6.14
C ASN A 379 22.64 -24.11 5.09
N SER A 380 22.25 -24.31 3.83
CA SER A 380 23.17 -24.30 2.70
C SER A 380 23.21 -22.89 2.08
N PRO A 381 24.37 -22.38 1.64
CA PRO A 381 24.45 -21.14 0.87
C PRO A 381 23.65 -21.14 -0.44
N LYS A 382 23.26 -22.33 -0.94
CA LYS A 382 22.38 -22.47 -2.12
C LYS A 382 20.90 -22.27 -1.81
N ASP A 383 20.53 -22.44 -0.55
CA ASP A 383 19.13 -22.42 -0.08
C ASP A 383 18.80 -21.12 0.70
N LEU A 384 19.81 -20.34 1.10
CA LEU A 384 19.67 -19.14 1.91
C LEU A 384 20.63 -18.05 1.44
N LEU A 385 20.10 -16.87 1.12
CA LEU A 385 20.85 -15.63 0.94
C LEU A 385 20.73 -14.80 2.22
N SER A 386 21.82 -14.17 2.65
CA SER A 386 21.85 -13.28 3.79
C SER A 386 22.34 -11.91 3.33
N ILE A 387 21.60 -10.85 3.63
CA ILE A 387 21.93 -9.49 3.18
C ILE A 387 22.10 -8.62 4.42
N PRO A 388 23.33 -8.15 4.72
CA PRO A 388 23.55 -7.09 5.71
C PRO A 388 22.71 -5.86 5.36
N THR A 389 21.92 -5.40 6.32
CA THR A 389 20.99 -4.27 6.17
C THR A 389 21.11 -3.31 7.36
N PHE A 390 20.76 -2.03 7.16
CA PHE A 390 20.88 -0.96 8.17
C PHE A 390 22.28 -0.85 8.80
N THR A 391 23.33 -1.15 8.05
CA THR A 391 24.71 -1.38 8.51
C THR A 391 25.37 -0.18 9.20
N MET A 392 24.88 1.03 8.97
CA MET A 392 25.31 2.26 9.66
C MET A 392 24.27 2.83 10.62
N GLY A 393 23.13 2.15 10.77
CA GLY A 393 22.07 2.54 11.71
C GLY A 393 22.57 2.47 13.16
N LYS A 394 22.27 3.51 13.94
CA LYS A 394 22.63 3.54 15.37
C LYS A 394 21.93 2.38 16.10
N GLY A 395 22.70 1.46 16.65
CA GLY A 395 22.18 0.26 17.32
C GLY A 395 22.02 -0.95 16.39
N PHE A 396 22.35 -0.82 15.10
CA PHE A 396 22.24 -1.89 14.09
C PHE A 396 23.54 -2.07 13.30
N GLN A 397 24.63 -1.47 13.77
CA GLN A 397 25.88 -1.40 13.03
C GLN A 397 26.43 -2.79 12.69
N PHE A 398 27.25 -2.88 11.64
CA PHE A 398 27.94 -4.11 11.30
C PHE A 398 29.36 -3.85 10.78
N ASP A 399 30.37 -4.52 11.36
CA ASP A 399 31.75 -4.51 10.86
C ASP A 399 31.94 -5.63 9.82
N PHE A 400 32.19 -5.24 8.57
CA PHE A 400 32.38 -6.17 7.46
C PHE A 400 33.67 -7.00 7.52
N LYS A 401 34.52 -6.86 8.54
CA LYS A 401 35.73 -7.71 8.68
C LYS A 401 35.42 -9.20 8.78
N GLU A 402 34.28 -9.59 9.35
CA GLU A 402 33.92 -10.99 9.62
C GLU A 402 32.72 -11.49 8.80
N TYR A 403 32.45 -10.87 7.65
CA TYR A 403 31.35 -11.28 6.77
C TYR A 403 31.58 -12.67 6.16
N ASN A 404 30.50 -13.40 5.86
CA ASN A 404 30.55 -14.72 5.23
C ASN A 404 30.25 -14.61 3.73
N PRO A 405 31.25 -14.72 2.83
CA PRO A 405 31.04 -14.49 1.39
C PRO A 405 30.18 -15.54 0.69
N GLU A 406 29.95 -16.71 1.29
CA GLU A 406 29.07 -17.72 0.70
C GLU A 406 27.59 -17.35 0.88
N PHE A 407 27.23 -16.81 2.03
CA PHE A 407 25.85 -16.39 2.34
C PHE A 407 25.60 -14.90 2.06
N GLU A 408 26.60 -14.04 2.27
CA GLU A 408 26.52 -12.58 2.24
C GLU A 408 27.17 -12.04 0.96
N ARG A 409 26.45 -12.22 -0.15
CA ARG A 409 26.94 -11.90 -1.51
C ARG A 409 26.63 -10.47 -1.96
N VAL A 410 25.72 -9.81 -1.25
CA VAL A 410 25.28 -8.43 -1.50
C VAL A 410 25.03 -7.74 -0.16
N VAL A 411 25.03 -6.41 -0.17
CA VAL A 411 24.76 -5.54 0.98
C VAL A 411 23.70 -4.52 0.59
N GLU A 412 22.82 -4.18 1.52
CA GLU A 412 21.85 -3.11 1.33
C GLU A 412 22.51 -1.74 1.58
N ILE A 413 22.77 -1.02 0.50
CA ILE A 413 23.37 0.33 0.54
C ILE A 413 22.33 1.46 0.58
N TYR A 414 21.07 1.15 0.28
CA TYR A 414 19.96 2.10 0.24
C TYR A 414 18.64 1.39 0.55
N ASN A 415 17.80 2.02 1.36
CA ASN A 415 16.44 1.58 1.67
C ASN A 415 15.48 2.79 1.83
N ALA A 416 14.23 2.53 2.22
CA ALA A 416 13.22 3.58 2.41
C ALA A 416 13.62 4.64 3.46
N TRP A 417 14.50 4.30 4.40
CA TRP A 417 15.01 5.18 5.46
C TRP A 417 16.25 5.97 5.04
N GLY A 418 16.76 5.74 3.84
CA GLY A 418 17.85 6.49 3.23
C GLY A 418 19.06 5.63 2.88
N CYS A 419 20.22 6.29 2.83
CA CYS A 419 21.48 5.65 2.45
C CYS A 419 22.24 5.19 3.70
N SER A 420 22.54 3.89 3.77
CA SER A 420 23.33 3.29 4.84
C SER A 420 24.83 3.56 4.69
N GLU A 421 25.28 4.30 3.69
CA GLU A 421 26.71 4.46 3.34
C GLU A 421 27.17 5.93 3.33
N ARG A 422 26.42 6.83 3.97
CA ARG A 422 26.73 8.26 4.07
C ARG A 422 27.22 8.71 5.43
#